data_AF-A0AAW1HR42-F1
#
_entry.id   AF-A0AAW1HR42-F1
#
_cell.length_a   1.000
_cell.length_b   1.000
_cell.length_c   1.000
_cell.angle_alpha   90.00
_cell.angle_beta   90.00
_cell.angle_gamma   90.00
#
_symmetry.space_group_name_H-M   'P 1'
#
loop_
_entity.id
_entity.type
_entity.pdbx_description
1 polymer ?
#
loop_
_entity_poly.entity_id
_entity_poly.type
_entity_poly.pdbx_seq_one_letter_code
_entity_poly.pdbx_strand_id
1 'polypeptide(L)'
;MMLKSKIDNMEQYTRRNSVRILENMMLKSKIDNMEQYTRRNSVRIFGIPEKNDENIQAIVLNLCKDKLNVDLTAPSIDRVHRIYINIRNKNVV
;
A
#
# COMPACT_ATOMS: atom_id res chain seq x y z
N MET A 1 -23.41 -27.77 -37.98
CA MET A 1 -21.94 -27.80 -37.73
C MET A 1 -21.37 -26.51 -37.10
N MET A 2 -22.11 -25.40 -37.02
CA MET A 2 -21.60 -24.10 -36.52
C MET A 2 -21.93 -23.80 -35.04
N LEU A 3 -22.99 -24.40 -34.49
CA LEU A 3 -23.41 -24.17 -33.11
C LEU A 3 -22.53 -24.90 -32.10
N LYS A 4 -22.14 -26.15 -32.42
CA LYS A 4 -21.25 -26.97 -31.59
C LYS A 4 -19.88 -26.33 -31.40
N SER A 5 -19.29 -25.81 -32.48
CA SER A 5 -18.00 -25.10 -32.41
C SER A 5 -18.06 -23.79 -31.61
N LYS A 6 -19.19 -23.08 -31.62
CA LYS A 6 -19.40 -21.90 -30.76
C LYS A 6 -19.47 -22.28 -29.28
N ILE A 7 -20.14 -23.39 -28.95
CA ILE A 7 -20.24 -23.91 -27.58
C ILE A 7 -18.83 -24.34 -27.11
N ASP A 8 -18.12 -25.14 -27.91
CA ASP A 8 -16.77 -25.61 -27.57
C ASP A 8 -15.81 -24.42 -27.34
N ASN A 9 -15.89 -23.38 -28.17
CA ASN A 9 -15.11 -22.16 -27.98
C ASN A 9 -15.51 -21.42 -26.70
N MET A 10 -16.80 -21.27 -26.41
CA MET A 10 -17.30 -20.61 -25.20
C MET A 10 -16.84 -21.32 -23.92
N GLU A 11 -16.85 -22.66 -23.93
CA GLU A 11 -16.33 -23.47 -22.83
C GLU A 11 -14.82 -23.26 -22.64
N GLN A 12 -14.05 -23.23 -23.73
CA GLN A 12 -12.62 -22.91 -23.65
C GLN A 12 -12.35 -21.50 -23.12
N TYR A 13 -13.13 -20.49 -23.55
CA TYR A 13 -13.01 -19.13 -23.02
C TYR A 13 -13.29 -19.09 -21.52
N THR A 14 -14.36 -19.74 -21.08
CA THR A 14 -14.74 -19.81 -19.66
C THR A 14 -13.64 -20.48 -18.84
N ARG A 15 -13.09 -21.60 -19.33
CA ARG A 15 -12.00 -22.33 -18.67
C ARG A 15 -10.72 -21.51 -18.58
N ARG A 16 -10.35 -20.78 -19.64
CA ARG A 16 -9.16 -19.91 -19.60
C ARG A 16 -9.36 -18.75 -18.63
N ASN A 17 -10.57 -18.20 -18.59
CA ASN A 17 -10.86 -17.08 -17.70
C ASN A 17 -10.83 -17.51 -16.23
N SER A 18 -11.38 -18.68 -15.89
CA SER A 18 -11.34 -19.21 -14.52
C SER A 18 -9.91 -19.47 -14.04
N VAL A 19 -9.03 -20.01 -14.89
CA VAL A 19 -7.61 -20.19 -14.58
C VAL A 19 -6.92 -18.85 -14.33
N ARG A 20 -7.16 -17.84 -15.17
CA ARG A 20 -6.59 -16.49 -14.98
C ARG A 20 -7.08 -15.81 -13.72
N ILE A 21 -8.33 -16.02 -13.34
CA ILE A 21 -8.89 -15.49 -12.09
C ILE A 21 -8.18 -16.12 -10.90
N LEU A 22 -7.99 -17.45 -10.91
CA LEU A 22 -7.26 -18.16 -9.85
C LEU A 22 -5.81 -17.69 -9.76
N GLU A 23 -5.12 -17.55 -10.89
CA GLU A 23 -3.75 -17.05 -10.92
C GLU A 23 -3.66 -15.62 -10.37
N ASN A 24 -4.58 -14.73 -10.78
CA ASN A 24 -4.64 -13.37 -10.22
C ASN A 24 -4.88 -13.36 -8.71
N MET A 25 -5.75 -14.23 -8.20
CA MET A 25 -5.97 -14.36 -6.76
C MET A 25 -4.70 -14.82 -6.04
N MET A 26 -4.00 -15.82 -6.59
CA MET A 26 -2.73 -16.30 -6.01
C MET A 26 -1.65 -15.22 -6.04
N LEU A 27 -1.50 -14.49 -7.14
CA LEU A 27 -0.53 -13.40 -7.26
C LEU A 27 -0.83 -12.27 -6.27
N LYS A 28 -2.11 -11.87 -6.13
CA LYS A 28 -2.52 -10.86 -5.14
C LYS A 28 -2.21 -11.31 -3.71
N SER A 29 -2.50 -12.56 -3.37
CA SER A 29 -2.18 -13.11 -2.05
C SER A 29 -0.67 -13.13 -1.80
N LYS A 30 0.15 -13.48 -2.79
CA LYS A 30 1.62 -13.40 -2.65
C LYS A 30 2.10 -11.97 -2.42
N ILE A 31 1.57 -11.01 -3.18
CA ILE A 31 1.91 -9.59 -3.00
C ILE A 31 1.54 -9.13 -1.59
N ASP A 32 0.33 -9.41 -1.13
CA ASP A 32 -0.13 -9.00 0.20
C ASP A 32 0.75 -9.59 1.33
N ASN A 33 1.09 -10.88 1.22
CA ASN A 33 2.03 -11.52 2.14
C ASN A 33 3.40 -10.83 2.12
N MET A 34 3.96 -10.56 0.94
CA MET A 34 5.25 -9.87 0.82
C MET A 34 5.20 -8.44 1.40
N GLU A 35 4.10 -7.71 1.16
CA GLU A 35 3.88 -6.39 1.71
C GLU A 35 3.79 -6.39 3.25
N GLN A 36 3.19 -7.43 3.85
CA GLN A 36 3.15 -7.58 5.29
C GLN A 36 4.56 -7.68 5.90
N TYR A 37 5.48 -8.39 5.23
CA TYR A 37 6.87 -8.51 5.70
C TYR A 37 7.66 -7.22 5.54
N THR A 38 7.44 -6.45 4.47
CA THR A 38 8.14 -5.18 4.26
C THR A 38 7.67 -4.09 5.23
N ARG A 39 6.40 -4.13 5.68
CA ARG A 39 5.84 -3.14 6.61
C ARG A 39 6.02 -3.47 8.09
N ARG A 40 6.63 -4.60 8.43
CA ARG A 40 6.80 -5.05 9.82
C ARG A 40 7.46 -3.99 10.73
N ASN A 41 8.43 -3.25 10.20
CA ASN A 41 9.15 -2.20 10.93
C ASN A 41 8.69 -0.79 10.53
N SER A 42 7.55 -0.66 9.84
CA SER A 42 6.98 0.62 9.44
C SER A 42 5.81 0.99 10.34
N VAL A 43 5.85 2.19 10.92
CA VAL A 43 4.75 2.71 11.75
C VAL A 43 4.05 3.85 11.03
N ARG A 44 2.72 3.86 11.09
CA ARG A 44 1.89 4.93 10.56
C ARG A 44 1.41 5.83 11.70
N ILE A 45 1.78 7.11 11.64
CA ILE A 45 1.44 8.10 12.67
C ILE A 45 0.34 9.03 12.14
N PHE A 46 -0.69 9.26 12.95
CA PHE A 46 -1.83 10.11 12.62
C PHE A 46 -1.92 11.31 13.56
N GLY A 47 -2.62 12.37 13.14
CA GLY A 47 -2.92 13.52 14.00
C GLY A 47 -1.78 14.54 14.16
N ILE A 48 -0.70 14.44 13.40
CA ILE A 48 0.35 15.46 13.35
C ILE A 48 -0.05 16.53 12.33
N PRO A 49 -0.30 17.79 12.75
CA PRO A 49 -0.58 18.89 11.84
C PRO A 49 0.57 19.10 10.84
N GLU A 50 0.22 19.51 9.63
CA GLU A 50 1.19 19.78 8.57
C GLU A 50 1.64 21.24 8.64
N LYS A 51 2.94 21.47 8.42
CA LYS A 51 3.52 22.81 8.37
C LYS A 51 4.39 22.94 7.13
N ASN A 52 4.47 24.17 6.60
CA ASN A 52 5.41 24.47 5.52
C ASN A 52 6.85 24.30 6.04
N ASP A 53 7.73 23.76 5.19
CA ASP A 53 9.15 23.53 5.49
C ASP A 53 9.38 22.69 6.76
N GLU A 54 8.55 21.66 6.98
CA GLU A 54 8.66 20.81 8.17
C GLU A 54 9.83 19.83 8.07
N ASN A 55 10.60 19.72 9.17
CA ASN A 55 11.52 18.61 9.35
C ASN A 55 10.76 17.42 9.97
N ILE A 56 10.20 16.56 9.11
CA ILE A 56 9.38 15.41 9.51
C ILE A 56 10.15 14.48 10.46
N GLN A 57 11.45 14.27 10.22
CA GLN A 57 12.27 13.40 11.06
C GLN A 57 12.41 13.95 12.48
N ALA A 58 12.69 15.25 12.62
CA ALA A 58 12.76 15.90 13.94
C ALA A 58 11.41 15.83 14.68
N ILE A 59 10.30 16.02 13.97
CA ILE A 59 8.95 15.91 14.55
C ILE A 59 8.72 14.50 15.12
N VAL A 60 9.08 13.45 14.37
CA VAL A 60 8.91 12.06 14.82
C VAL A 60 9.81 11.73 16.01
N LEU A 61 11.08 12.15 15.98
CA LEU A 61 12.01 11.92 17.10
C LEU A 61 11.51 12.59 18.38
N ASN A 62 11.09 13.86 18.29
CA ASN A 62 10.53 14.59 19.43
C ASN A 62 9.23 13.95 19.93
N LEU A 63 8.36 13.48 19.04
CA LEU A 63 7.14 12.76 19.43
C LEU A 63 7.47 11.50 20.25
N CYS A 64 8.39 10.67 19.75
CA CYS A 64 8.79 9.43 20.43
C CYS A 64 9.40 9.71 21.80
N LYS A 65 10.27 10.72 21.89
CA LYS A 65 10.90 11.12 23.16
C LYS A 65 9.88 11.71 24.15
N ASP A 66 9.14 12.74 23.72
CA ASP A 66 8.35 13.57 24.63
C ASP A 66 7.00 12.94 25.00
N LYS A 67 6.42 12.11 24.12
CA LYS A 67 5.08 11.54 24.33
C LYS A 67 5.09 10.05 24.62
N LEU A 68 6.08 9.32 24.13
CA LEU A 68 6.16 7.87 24.28
C LEU A 68 7.29 7.42 25.22
N ASN A 69 8.16 8.35 25.65
CA ASN A 69 9.35 8.07 26.45
C ASN A 69 10.25 6.98 25.80
N VAL A 70 10.35 7.03 24.46
CA VAL A 70 11.20 6.15 23.67
C VAL A 70 12.35 6.98 23.10
N ASP A 71 13.58 6.61 23.46
CA ASP A 71 14.78 7.28 22.97
C ASP A 71 15.19 6.68 21.61
N LEU A 72 14.71 7.31 20.53
CA LEU A 72 15.13 6.99 19.16
C LEU A 72 16.23 7.96 18.73
N THR A 73 17.19 7.44 17.97
CA THR A 73 18.23 8.25 17.33
C THR A 73 17.94 8.39 15.83
N ALA A 74 18.52 9.39 15.16
CA ALA A 74 18.33 9.57 13.72
C ALA A 74 18.66 8.32 12.87
N PRO A 75 19.72 7.54 13.17
CA PRO A 75 20.00 6.26 12.48
C PRO A 75 18.98 5.15 12.73
N SER A 76 18.13 5.28 13.75
CA SER A 76 17.04 4.33 14.02
C SER A 76 15.89 4.43 13.01
N ILE A 77 15.90 5.45 12.14
CA ILE A 77 14.86 5.70 11.13
C ILE A 77 15.47 5.61 9.74
N ASP A 78 15.12 4.57 8.97
CA ASP A 78 15.59 4.41 7.60
C ASP A 78 14.94 5.41 6.63
N ARG A 79 13.63 5.66 6.80
CA ARG A 79 12.85 6.56 5.94
C ARG A 79 11.65 7.11 6.68
N VAL A 80 11.41 8.41 6.52
CA VAL A 80 10.21 9.08 7.04
C VAL A 80 9.66 10.02 5.98
N HIS A 81 8.34 10.01 5.81
CA HIS A 81 7.65 10.86 4.84
C HIS A 81 6.16 10.93 5.17
N ARG A 82 5.49 11.99 4.70
CA ARG A 82 4.03 12.05 4.69
C ARG A 82 3.48 11.08 3.64
N ILE A 83 2.33 10.49 3.95
CA ILE A 83 1.61 9.58 3.08
C ILE A 83 0.32 10.27 2.66
N TYR A 84 0.29 10.85 1.46
CA TYR A 84 -0.90 11.55 0.95
C TYR A 84 -1.67 10.72 -0.07
N ILE A 85 -3.00 10.91 -0.03
CA ILE A 85 -3.73 11.45 -1.18
C ILE A 85 -4.53 12.65 -0.66
N ASN A 86 -4.17 13.86 -1.06
CA ASN A 86 -4.95 15.05 -0.72
C ASN A 86 -6.15 15.17 -1.69
N ILE A 87 -7.27 14.52 -1.37
CA ILE A 87 -8.48 14.55 -2.22
C ILE A 87 -9.17 15.94 -2.18
N ARG A 88 -8.79 16.82 -1.24
CA ARG A 88 -9.43 18.13 -1.03
C ARG A 88 -8.91 19.25 -1.95
N ASN A 89 -7.80 19.05 -2.67
CA ASN A 89 -7.26 20.00 -3.66
C ASN A 89 -7.58 19.61 -5.11
N LYS A 90 -8.80 19.14 -5.39
CA LYS A 90 -9.28 18.87 -6.77
C LYS A 90 -9.91 20.08 -7.47
N ASN A 91 -9.61 21.31 -7.01
CA ASN A 91 -9.99 22.55 -7.69
C ASN A 91 -8.77 23.47 -7.77
N VAL A 92 -7.83 23.17 -8.65
CA VAL A 92 -6.88 24.17 -9.15
C VAL A 92 -6.73 23.96 -10.65
N VAL A 93 -7.45 24.83 -11.37
CA VAL A 93 -7.50 25.12 -12.82
C VAL A 93 -8.09 24.03 -13.72
#